data_AF-A0A1D9MML2-F1
#
_entry.id   AF-A0A1D9MML2-F1
#
_cell.length_a   1.000
_cell.length_b   1.000
_cell.length_c   1.000
_cell.angle_alpha   90.00
_cell.angle_beta   90.00
_cell.angle_gamma   90.00
#
_symmetry.space_group_name_H-M   'P 1'
#
loop_
_entity.id
_entity.type
_entity.pdbx_description
1 polymer ?
#
loop_
_entity_poly.entity_id
_entity_poly.type
_entity_poly.pdbx_seq_one_letter_code
_entity_poly.pdbx_strand_id
1 'polypeptide(L)'
;MAGPTQRVIQEIQAGGTLPAIAQRAGVPVHFAAAIMDHLQRAGKLDSAESLCSSGLGGCAPGGPQTDEAKIHCAGCPLTRS
;
A
#
# COMPACT_ATOMS: atom_id res chain seq x y z
N MET A 1 -11.79 17.23 15.31
CA MET A 1 -11.51 16.84 13.91
C MET A 1 -10.06 16.38 13.83
N ALA A 2 -9.78 15.23 13.22
CA ALA A 2 -8.40 14.75 13.08
C ALA A 2 -7.62 15.64 12.10
N GLY A 3 -6.38 16.01 12.45
CA GLY A 3 -5.50 16.78 11.57
C GLY A 3 -5.12 16.03 10.28
N PRO A 4 -4.60 16.73 9.26
CA PRO A 4 -4.23 16.12 7.97
C PRO A 4 -3.24 14.96 8.10
N THR A 5 -2.23 15.06 8.96
CA THR A 5 -1.29 13.97 9.25
C THR A 5 -2.00 12.74 9.83
N GLN A 6 -2.89 12.94 10.80
CA GLN A 6 -3.60 11.84 11.46
C GLN A 6 -4.50 11.09 10.47
N ARG A 7 -5.16 11.82 9.54
CA ARG A 7 -5.96 11.21 8.47
C ARG A 7 -5.10 10.35 7.55
N VAL A 8 -3.93 10.83 7.13
CA VAL A 8 -2.99 10.03 6.31
C VAL A 8 -2.56 8.76 7.04
N ILE A 9 -2.23 8.86 8.34
CA ILE A 9 -1.82 7.68 9.14
C ILE A 9 -2.95 6.65 9.22
N GLN A 10 -4.19 7.08 9.41
CA GLN A 10 -5.35 6.19 9.43
C GLN A 10 -5.55 5.48 8.08
N GLU A 11 -5.41 6.22 6.97
CA GLU A 11 -5.52 5.64 5.63
C GLU A 11 -4.38 4.68 5.28
N ILE A 12 -3.16 4.94 5.78
CA ILE A 12 -2.03 4.01 5.67
C ILE A 12 -2.35 2.70 6.42
N GLN A 13 -2.89 2.78 7.63
CA GLN A 13 -3.26 1.59 8.42
C GLN A 13 -4.39 0.79 7.78
N ALA A 14 -5.31 1.44 7.08
CA ALA A 14 -6.37 0.79 6.31
C ALA A 14 -5.83 0.10 5.03
N GLY A 15 -4.60 0.40 4.62
CA GLY A 15 -3.98 -0.12 3.41
C GLY A 15 -4.45 0.57 2.13
N GLY A 16 -3.64 0.43 1.09
CA GLY A 16 -3.92 0.97 -0.24
C GLY A 16 -2.69 1.56 -0.89
N THR A 17 -2.87 2.00 -2.13
CA THR A 17 -1.81 2.69 -2.87
C THR A 17 -1.66 4.13 -2.39
N LEU A 18 -0.46 4.70 -2.50
CA LEU A 18 -0.18 6.08 -2.13
C LEU A 18 -1.17 7.11 -2.76
N PRO A 19 -1.54 7.01 -4.06
CA PRO A 19 -2.56 7.89 -4.64
C PRO A 19 -3.94 7.74 -3.99
N ALA A 20 -4.37 6.51 -3.69
CA ALA A 20 -5.66 6.25 -3.05
C ALA A 20 -5.69 6.77 -1.61
N ILE A 21 -4.60 6.59 -0.86
CA ILE A 21 -4.42 7.14 0.49
C ILE A 21 -4.54 8.67 0.47
N ALA A 22 -3.83 9.34 -0.45
CA ALA A 22 -3.87 10.80 -0.57
C ALA A 22 -5.28 11.31 -0.90
N GLN A 23 -5.98 10.63 -1.82
CA GLN A 23 -7.35 10.96 -2.20
C GLN A 23 -8.32 10.83 -1.01
N ARG A 24 -8.29 9.70 -0.29
CA ARG A 24 -9.19 9.47 0.87
C ARG A 24 -8.89 10.39 2.04
N ALA A 25 -7.61 10.69 2.29
CA ALA A 25 -7.20 11.64 3.32
C ALA A 25 -7.46 13.12 2.94
N GLY A 26 -7.76 13.40 1.67
CA GLY A 26 -8.01 14.76 1.17
C GLY A 26 -6.77 15.64 1.20
N VAL A 27 -5.61 15.10 0.82
CA VAL A 27 -4.32 15.78 0.81
C VAL A 27 -3.60 15.59 -0.53
N PRO A 28 -2.62 16.45 -0.88
CA PRO A 28 -1.78 16.23 -2.05
C PRO A 28 -0.94 14.94 -1.92
N VAL A 29 -0.68 14.27 -3.04
CA VAL A 29 0.11 13.02 -3.08
C VAL A 29 1.50 13.20 -2.47
N HIS A 30 2.18 14.32 -2.72
CA HIS A 30 3.51 14.59 -2.16
C HIS A 30 3.48 14.74 -0.63
N PHE A 31 2.37 15.20 -0.04
CA PHE A 31 2.22 15.27 1.40
C PHE A 31 2.10 13.88 2.00
N ALA A 32 1.24 13.02 1.43
CA ALA A 32 1.12 11.63 1.87
C ALA A 32 2.46 10.86 1.71
N ALA A 33 3.20 11.13 0.63
CA ALA A 33 4.52 10.53 0.39
C ALA A 33 5.53 10.92 1.47
N ALA A 34 5.57 12.21 1.86
CA ALA A 34 6.45 12.69 2.93
C ALA A 34 6.12 12.04 4.29
N ILE A 35 4.83 11.82 4.59
CA ILE A 35 4.42 11.12 5.80
C ILE A 35 4.86 9.65 5.76
N MET A 36 4.68 8.96 4.63
CA MET A 36 5.14 7.57 4.48
C MET A 36 6.66 7.47 4.63
N ASP A 37 7.43 8.34 3.98
CA ASP A 37 8.90 8.37 4.09
C ASP A 37 9.35 8.63 5.54
N HIS A 38 8.70 9.56 6.25
CA HIS A 38 8.97 9.80 7.67
C HIS A 38 8.71 8.55 8.52
N LEU A 39 7.58 7.89 8.33
CA LEU A 39 7.22 6.68 9.08
C LEU A 39 8.16 5.51 8.76
N GLN A 40 8.61 5.37 7.52
CA GLN A 40 9.59 4.37 7.11
C GLN A 40 10.95 4.61 7.78
N ARG A 41 11.45 5.84 7.76
CA ARG A 41 12.71 6.20 8.47
C ARG A 41 12.60 6.06 9.97
N ALA A 42 11.41 6.25 10.53
CA ALA A 42 11.13 6.03 11.94
C ALA A 42 10.95 4.54 12.31
N GLY A 43 11.06 3.61 11.35
CA GLY A 43 10.86 2.18 11.56
C GLY A 43 9.42 1.81 11.91
N LYS A 44 8.44 2.65 11.57
CA LYS A 44 7.01 2.47 11.85
C LYS A 44 6.21 1.93 10.67
N LEU A 45 6.83 1.84 9.50
CA LEU A 45 6.31 1.17 8.32
C LEU A 45 7.19 -0.02 8.03
N ASP A 46 6.58 -1.19 7.93
CA ASP A 46 7.23 -2.37 7.38
C ASP A 46 6.79 -2.54 5.93
N SER A 47 7.72 -2.87 5.05
CA SER A 47 7.40 -3.17 3.66
C SER A 47 6.88 -4.59 3.60
N ALA A 48 5.61 -4.77 3.26
CA ALA A 48 5.11 -6.10 2.93
C ALA A 48 5.69 -6.51 1.56
N GLU A 49 6.91 -7.03 1.54
CA GLU A 49 7.53 -7.55 0.31
C GLU A 49 6.87 -8.86 -0.16
N SER A 50 6.07 -9.50 0.71
CA SER A 50 5.25 -10.66 0.41
C SER A 50 3.77 -10.37 0.69
N LEU A 51 3.09 -9.73 -0.27
CA LEU A 51 1.67 -9.38 -0.16
C LEU A 51 0.71 -10.48 -0.64
N CYS A 52 1.21 -11.62 -1.13
CA CYS A 52 0.36 -12.72 -1.60
C CYS A 52 0.78 -14.05 -1.00
N SER A 53 -0.22 -14.88 -0.62
CA SER A 53 -0.02 -16.22 -0.05
C SER A 53 0.79 -17.16 -0.95
N SER A 54 0.98 -16.83 -2.24
CA SER A 54 1.79 -17.60 -3.18
C SER A 54 3.30 -17.38 -3.00
N GLY A 55 3.72 -16.35 -2.26
CA GLY A 55 5.15 -16.00 -2.11
C GLY A 55 5.80 -15.46 -3.39
N LEU A 56 5.01 -15.21 -4.44
CA LEU A 56 5.51 -14.74 -5.75
C LEU A 56 5.69 -13.22 -5.82
N GLY A 57 5.34 -12.48 -4.77
CA GLY A 57 5.54 -11.02 -4.72
C GLY A 57 4.71 -10.21 -5.73
N GLY A 58 3.75 -10.81 -6.44
CA GLY A 58 2.99 -10.15 -7.51
C GLY A 58 2.10 -8.98 -7.04
N CYS A 59 1.77 -8.93 -5.75
CA CYS A 59 1.00 -7.85 -5.15
C CYS A 59 1.86 -6.64 -4.72
N ALA A 60 3.19 -6.73 -4.79
CA ALA A 60 4.07 -5.61 -4.55
C ALA A 60 4.11 -4.66 -5.77
N PRO A 61 4.32 -3.34 -5.58
CA PRO A 61 4.60 -2.43 -6.68
C PRO A 61 5.81 -2.91 -7.49
N GLY A 62 5.64 -3.09 -8.81
CA GLY A 62 6.70 -3.64 -9.66
C GLY A 62 6.95 -5.15 -9.47
N GLY A 63 6.04 -5.86 -8.78
CA GLY A 63 6.12 -7.29 -8.56
C GLY A 63 6.07 -8.12 -9.86
N PRO A 64 6.52 -9.39 -9.81
CA PRO A 64 6.62 -10.26 -10.98
C PRO A 64 5.31 -10.37 -11.77
N GLN A 65 5.38 -10.15 -13.08
CA GLN A 65 4.27 -10.27 -14.03
C GLN A 65 4.38 -11.53 -14.90
N THR A 66 4.97 -12.59 -14.36
CA THR A 66 5.05 -13.89 -15.06
C THR A 66 3.67 -14.52 -15.15
N ASP A 67 3.50 -15.49 -16.04
CA ASP A 67 2.20 -16.15 -16.20
C ASP A 67 1.81 -16.95 -14.96
N GLU A 68 2.80 -17.51 -14.25
CA GLU A 68 2.60 -18.16 -12.96
C GLU A 68 2.08 -17.16 -11.92
N ALA A 69 2.71 -15.99 -11.82
CA ALA A 69 2.27 -14.93 -10.90
C ALA A 69 0.83 -14.48 -11.22
N LYS A 70 0.49 -14.31 -12.50
CA LYS A 70 -0.88 -13.95 -12.94
C LYS A 70 -1.90 -15.02 -12.56
N ILE A 71 -1.59 -16.30 -12.78
CA ILE A 71 -2.48 -17.41 -12.43
C ILE A 71 -2.74 -17.45 -10.91
N HIS A 72 -1.69 -17.32 -10.10
CA HIS A 72 -1.83 -17.28 -8.65
C HIS A 72 -2.58 -16.02 -8.16
N CYS A 73 -2.35 -14.87 -8.78
CA CYS A 73 -3.05 -13.63 -8.45
C CYS A 73 -4.53 -13.65 -8.85
N ALA A 74 -4.91 -14.31 -9.95
CA ALA A 74 -6.31 -14.41 -10.39
C ALA A 74 -7.23 -15.08 -9.35
N GLY A 75 -6.69 -15.96 -8.51
CA GLY A 75 -7.41 -16.59 -7.40
C GLY A 75 -7.29 -15.84 -6.06
N CYS A 76 -6.58 -14.72 -6.01
CA CYS A 76 -6.33 -14.02 -4.74
C CYS A 76 -7.60 -13.28 -4.29
N PRO A 77 -8.04 -13.43 -3.02
CA PRO A 77 -9.24 -12.78 -2.51
C PRO A 77 -9.18 -11.24 -2.55
N LEU A 78 -7.96 -10.67 -2.66
CA LEU A 78 -7.72 -9.23 -2.81
C LEU A 78 -8.10 -8.68 -4.20
N THR A 79 -8.35 -9.53 -5.21
CA THR A 79 -8.76 -9.08 -6.56
C THR A 79 -10.26 -8.77 -6.66
N ARG A 80 -11.05 -9.10 -5.63
CA ARG A 80 -12.52 -9.00 -5.65
C ARG A 80 -13.09 -7.98 -4.64
N SER A 81 -12.22 -7.19 -4.00
CA SER A 81 -12.55 -6.15 -3.02
C SER A 81 -12.60 -4.76 -3.62
#